data_AF-A0A2N9FFQ5-F1
#
_entry.id   AF-A0A2N9FFQ5-F1
#
_cell.length_a   1.000
_cell.length_b   1.000
_cell.length_c   1.000
_cell.angle_alpha   90.00
_cell.angle_beta   90.00
_cell.angle_gamma   90.00
#
_symmetry.space_group_name_H-M   'P 1'
#
loop_
_entity.id
_entity.type
_entity.pdbx_description
1 polymer ?
#
loop_
_entity_poly.entity_id
_entity_poly.type
_entity_poly.pdbx_seq_one_letter_code
_entity_poly.pdbx_strand_id
1 'polypeptide(L)'
;MAVSFRFWDDCIDPSDMEAMWRIPEVSTEWLDAGESRDQRVHLSRDPDGQPYLTQTEMKAVAEIIVSRHFDSRIDLDMICAIAELESDRQPLAIRSDRKTKKTTIGIMQLTVETAEWLFNELGYRSYEVLGNPELLYRPFVSVYLGAAHIKWLSNFEQKKFFDDGPLLNDTSASASASASSLPSASTPISATSPTAAQTTGVVFAYWDTSAAPEDMEEMWNHPEVLKEWTKSGERQGKVRFSHDDKKKPYLSRVELKTILCALAEVVSMRFINGVGPRTGIMGIDYSTAFWLYMELGYRAYRIDSADDLAKPFVSMYFGAAYLGWLSEYEGRERTPQFIVQAYIAGPKNVNLQETGPLWLKFTQALGNYEDIKKYASIISLLN
;
A
#
# COMPACT_ATOMS: atom_id res chain seq x y z
N MET A 1 26.51 -21.62 8.08
CA MET A 1 26.19 -23.06 8.25
C MET A 1 24.89 -23.30 7.51
N ALA A 2 24.65 -24.49 6.95
CA ALA A 2 23.34 -24.76 6.33
C ALA A 2 22.31 -24.95 7.45
N VAL A 3 21.26 -24.13 7.47
CA VAL A 3 20.14 -24.28 8.41
C VAL A 3 19.42 -25.59 8.07
N SER A 4 19.24 -26.45 9.06
CA SER A 4 18.54 -27.72 8.91
C SER A 4 17.74 -27.97 10.18
N PHE A 5 16.46 -28.27 10.01
CA PHE A 5 15.59 -28.64 11.11
C PHE A 5 15.28 -30.12 11.04
N ARG A 6 15.49 -30.82 12.15
CA ARG A 6 15.13 -32.23 12.29
C ARG A 6 13.91 -32.39 13.20
N PHE A 7 13.82 -31.55 14.21
CA PHE A 7 12.76 -31.54 15.19
C PHE A 7 12.06 -30.19 15.17
N TRP A 8 10.79 -30.18 15.54
CA TRP A 8 10.05 -28.94 15.81
C TRP A 8 10.78 -28.09 16.85
N ASP A 9 11.34 -28.72 17.88
CA ASP A 9 12.16 -28.10 18.92
C ASP A 9 13.35 -27.28 18.39
N ASP A 10 13.84 -27.52 17.17
CA ASP A 10 14.91 -26.73 16.56
C ASP A 10 14.43 -25.35 16.08
N CYS A 11 13.13 -25.20 15.78
CA CYS A 11 12.57 -24.06 15.06
C CYS A 11 11.33 -23.42 15.70
N ILE A 12 10.91 -23.88 16.88
CA ILE A 12 9.74 -23.39 17.60
C ILE A 12 10.12 -22.93 19.02
N ASP A 13 9.47 -21.88 19.51
CA ASP A 13 9.66 -21.46 20.89
C ASP A 13 8.86 -22.35 21.85
N PRO A 14 9.29 -22.56 23.11
CA PRO A 14 8.61 -23.48 24.04
C PRO A 14 7.13 -23.15 24.29
N SER A 15 6.74 -21.87 24.28
CA SER A 15 5.34 -21.46 24.42
C SER A 15 4.46 -21.86 23.24
N ASP A 16 5.07 -22.00 22.06
CA ASP A 16 4.40 -22.28 20.80
C ASP A 16 4.29 -23.78 20.63
N MET A 17 5.32 -24.52 21.02
CA MET A 17 5.27 -25.99 21.17
C MET A 17 4.15 -26.41 22.13
N GLU A 18 4.06 -25.76 23.28
CA GLU A 18 3.01 -26.01 24.26
C GLU A 18 1.61 -25.76 23.69
N ALA A 19 1.45 -24.74 22.84
CA ALA A 19 0.17 -24.46 22.20
C ALA A 19 -0.17 -25.45 21.09
N MET A 20 0.81 -25.91 20.30
CA MET A 20 0.62 -26.98 19.32
C MET A 20 0.10 -28.25 20.00
N TRP A 21 0.71 -28.65 21.13
CA TRP A 21 0.26 -29.81 21.92
C TRP A 21 -1.14 -29.67 22.53
N ARG A 22 -1.69 -28.46 22.64
CA ARG A 22 -3.05 -28.22 23.15
C ARG A 22 -4.13 -28.36 22.09
N ILE A 23 -3.75 -28.33 20.81
CA ILE A 23 -4.69 -28.50 19.70
C ILE A 23 -4.94 -30.00 19.52
N PRO A 24 -6.19 -30.49 19.71
CA PRO A 24 -6.50 -31.91 19.68
C PRO A 24 -6.04 -32.60 18.40
N GLU A 25 -6.25 -31.97 17.25
CA GLU A 25 -5.92 -32.49 15.94
C GLU A 25 -4.40 -32.70 15.80
N VAL A 26 -3.59 -31.73 16.22
CA VAL A 26 -2.12 -31.82 16.20
C VAL A 26 -1.63 -32.89 17.17
N SER A 27 -2.12 -32.89 18.40
CA SER A 27 -1.69 -33.86 19.40
C SER A 27 -2.03 -35.30 19.00
N THR A 28 -3.18 -35.50 18.37
CA THR A 28 -3.59 -36.81 17.83
C THR A 28 -2.67 -37.23 16.70
N GLU A 29 -2.39 -36.34 15.74
CA GLU A 29 -1.47 -36.62 14.63
C GLU A 29 -0.06 -36.98 15.13
N TRP A 30 0.46 -36.24 16.10
CA TRP A 30 1.77 -36.51 16.68
C TRP A 30 1.80 -37.83 17.46
N LEU A 31 0.78 -38.14 18.26
CA LEU A 31 0.68 -39.42 18.99
C LEU A 31 0.57 -40.61 18.03
N ASP A 32 -0.21 -40.48 16.95
CA ASP A 32 -0.35 -41.50 15.92
C ASP A 32 0.96 -41.73 15.15
N ALA A 33 1.77 -40.68 15.00
CA ALA A 33 3.13 -40.76 14.47
C ALA A 33 4.16 -41.36 15.47
N GLY A 34 3.75 -41.61 16.72
CA GLY A 34 4.62 -42.15 17.77
C GLY A 34 5.44 -41.10 18.53
N GLU A 35 5.13 -39.83 18.35
CA GLU A 35 5.77 -38.72 19.08
C GLU A 35 5.19 -38.61 20.49
N SER A 36 5.97 -38.05 21.42
CA SER A 36 5.54 -37.87 22.81
C SER A 36 5.99 -36.54 23.37
N ARG A 37 5.24 -36.03 24.35
CA ARG A 37 5.50 -34.72 24.97
C ARG A 37 6.79 -34.65 25.79
N ASP A 38 7.29 -35.81 26.23
CA ASP A 38 8.53 -35.93 27.00
C ASP A 38 9.77 -36.05 26.09
N GLN A 39 9.57 -36.06 24.77
CA GLN A 39 10.61 -36.18 23.75
C GLN A 39 10.53 -35.04 22.75
N ARG A 40 11.59 -34.89 21.96
CA ARG A 40 11.64 -33.91 20.87
C ARG A 40 10.78 -34.41 19.71
N VAL A 41 9.94 -33.54 19.16
CA VAL A 41 8.97 -33.90 18.13
C VAL A 41 9.61 -33.80 16.76
N HIS A 42 9.58 -34.86 15.96
CA HIS A 42 10.13 -34.82 14.61
C HIS A 42 9.30 -33.93 13.67
N LEU A 43 9.98 -33.26 12.74
CA LEU A 43 9.33 -32.62 11.59
C LEU A 43 9.04 -33.66 10.51
N SER A 44 7.85 -33.56 9.91
CA SER A 44 7.44 -34.37 8.77
C SER A 44 8.37 -34.18 7.56
N ARG A 45 8.53 -35.25 6.77
CA ARG A 45 9.44 -35.31 5.61
C ARG A 45 8.69 -35.66 4.34
N ASP A 46 8.88 -34.87 3.30
CA ASP A 46 8.31 -35.16 1.99
C ASP A 46 9.05 -36.35 1.33
N PRO A 47 8.60 -36.86 0.16
CA PRO A 47 9.27 -37.97 -0.51
C PRO A 47 10.74 -37.68 -0.88
N ASP A 48 11.12 -36.40 -1.01
CA ASP A 48 12.49 -35.95 -1.29
C ASP A 48 13.33 -35.77 0.00
N GLY A 49 12.74 -36.04 1.17
CA GLY A 49 13.37 -35.91 2.48
C GLY A 49 13.47 -34.47 3.00
N GLN A 50 12.80 -33.51 2.36
CA GLN A 50 12.75 -32.14 2.84
C GLN A 50 11.75 -32.01 3.99
N PRO A 51 12.06 -31.19 5.01
CA PRO A 51 11.12 -30.95 6.09
C PRO A 51 9.95 -30.12 5.56
N TYR A 52 8.72 -30.50 5.94
CA TYR A 52 7.51 -29.77 5.60
C TYR A 52 6.53 -29.85 6.78
N LEU A 53 5.56 -28.93 6.81
CA LEU A 53 4.45 -29.00 7.75
C LEU A 53 3.30 -29.77 7.11
N THR A 54 2.70 -30.69 7.87
CA THR A 54 1.43 -31.31 7.47
C THR A 54 0.33 -30.25 7.39
N GLN A 55 -0.82 -30.60 6.78
CA GLN A 55 -1.95 -29.67 6.73
C GLN A 55 -2.45 -29.31 8.13
N THR A 56 -2.47 -30.29 9.04
CA THR A 56 -2.90 -30.12 10.43
C THR A 56 -1.94 -29.18 11.16
N GLU A 57 -0.64 -29.40 11.03
CA GLU A 57 0.39 -28.55 11.61
C GLU A 57 0.34 -27.13 11.06
N MET A 58 0.25 -26.97 9.73
CA MET A 58 0.18 -25.66 9.08
C MET A 58 -1.04 -24.86 9.54
N LYS A 59 -2.21 -25.51 9.62
CA LYS A 59 -3.44 -24.89 10.10
C LYS A 59 -3.32 -24.47 11.56
N ALA A 60 -2.74 -25.31 12.41
CA ALA A 60 -2.50 -25.02 13.81
C ALA A 60 -1.56 -23.83 14.01
N VAL A 61 -0.45 -23.76 13.26
CA VAL A 61 0.46 -22.59 13.29
C VAL A 61 -0.29 -21.32 12.90
N ALA A 62 -1.06 -21.35 11.82
CA ALA A 62 -1.86 -20.20 11.38
C ALA A 62 -2.88 -19.78 12.45
N GLU A 63 -3.60 -20.73 13.06
CA GLU A 63 -4.59 -20.48 14.10
C GLU A 63 -3.97 -19.85 15.36
N ILE A 64 -2.84 -20.39 15.84
CA ILE A 64 -2.14 -19.86 17.01
C ILE A 64 -1.67 -18.42 16.74
N ILE A 65 -1.08 -18.16 15.57
CA ILE A 65 -0.63 -16.83 15.19
C ILE A 65 -1.79 -15.84 15.10
N VAL A 66 -2.86 -16.21 14.38
CA VAL A 66 -4.02 -15.34 14.15
C VAL A 66 -4.75 -15.03 15.45
N SER A 67 -4.93 -16.04 16.31
CA SER A 67 -5.59 -15.89 17.61
C SER A 67 -4.79 -15.01 18.57
N ARG A 68 -3.46 -15.12 18.59
CA ARG A 68 -2.61 -14.35 19.51
C ARG A 68 -2.38 -12.90 19.07
N HIS A 69 -2.31 -12.64 17.76
CA HIS A 69 -1.76 -11.38 17.26
C HIS A 69 -2.69 -10.59 16.34
N PHE A 70 -3.76 -11.21 15.83
CA PHE A 70 -4.55 -10.62 14.74
C PHE A 70 -6.05 -10.58 14.98
N ASP A 71 -6.54 -10.92 16.19
CA ASP A 71 -7.95 -10.89 16.59
C ASP A 71 -8.89 -11.57 15.58
N SER A 72 -8.43 -12.64 14.91
CA SER A 72 -9.18 -13.33 13.84
C SER A 72 -9.55 -12.48 12.62
N ARG A 73 -8.85 -11.36 12.37
CA ARG A 73 -9.09 -10.50 11.19
C ARG A 73 -8.48 -11.03 9.89
N ILE A 74 -7.82 -12.18 9.94
CA ILE A 74 -7.17 -12.81 8.80
C ILE A 74 -7.74 -14.21 8.66
N ASP A 75 -8.16 -14.55 7.46
CA ASP A 75 -8.68 -15.87 7.12
C ASP A 75 -7.56 -16.93 7.21
N LEU A 76 -7.80 -18.00 7.96
CA LEU A 76 -6.83 -19.06 8.19
C LEU A 76 -6.58 -19.90 6.93
N ASP A 77 -7.63 -20.17 6.17
CA ASP A 77 -7.55 -20.97 4.94
C ASP A 77 -6.75 -20.20 3.88
N MET A 78 -6.86 -18.87 3.87
CA MET A 78 -6.02 -18.01 3.03
C MET A 78 -4.53 -18.12 3.39
N ILE A 79 -4.16 -18.11 4.67
CA ILE A 79 -2.76 -18.29 5.09
C ILE A 79 -2.26 -19.68 4.66
N CYS A 80 -3.05 -20.73 4.88
CA CYS A 80 -2.70 -22.10 4.50
C CYS A 80 -2.51 -22.24 2.98
N ALA A 81 -3.42 -21.65 2.19
CA ALA A 81 -3.35 -21.68 0.74
C ALA A 81 -2.10 -20.96 0.21
N ILE A 82 -1.74 -19.81 0.79
CA ILE A 82 -0.51 -19.09 0.44
C ILE A 82 0.72 -19.95 0.78
N ALA A 83 0.78 -20.52 1.98
CA ALA A 83 1.89 -21.38 2.39
C ALA A 83 2.10 -22.58 1.43
N GLU A 84 1.01 -23.20 0.98
CA GLU A 84 1.04 -24.28 0.00
C GLU A 84 1.53 -23.80 -1.36
N LEU A 85 0.96 -22.72 -1.91
CA LEU A 85 1.34 -22.18 -3.22
C LEU A 85 2.79 -21.67 -3.28
N GLU A 86 3.25 -21.04 -2.20
CA GLU A 86 4.52 -20.33 -2.17
C GLU A 86 5.70 -21.24 -1.80
N SER A 87 5.49 -22.26 -0.97
CA SER A 87 6.58 -23.06 -0.42
C SER A 87 6.31 -24.56 -0.33
N ASP A 88 5.14 -25.02 -0.75
CA ASP A 88 4.69 -26.39 -0.48
C ASP A 88 4.71 -26.73 1.03
N ARG A 89 4.51 -25.70 1.87
CA ARG A 89 4.63 -25.74 3.34
C ARG A 89 6.03 -26.13 3.85
N GLN A 90 7.08 -25.93 3.04
CA GLN A 90 8.45 -26.22 3.43
C GLN A 90 9.11 -25.03 4.17
N PRO A 91 9.53 -25.19 5.44
CA PRO A 91 10.17 -24.12 6.20
C PRO A 91 11.49 -23.63 5.60
N LEU A 92 12.23 -24.50 4.93
CA LEU A 92 13.54 -24.20 4.34
C LEU A 92 13.46 -23.75 2.87
N ALA A 93 12.25 -23.47 2.36
CA ALA A 93 12.07 -23.04 0.99
C ALA A 93 12.77 -21.69 0.72
N ILE A 94 13.57 -21.67 -0.33
CA ILE A 94 14.22 -20.47 -0.86
C ILE A 94 13.84 -20.36 -2.33
N ARG A 95 13.20 -19.26 -2.71
CA ARG A 95 12.95 -18.95 -4.14
C ARG A 95 13.70 -17.70 -4.53
N SER A 96 14.23 -17.71 -5.75
CA SER A 96 14.87 -16.54 -6.35
C SER A 96 14.13 -16.17 -7.61
N ASP A 97 13.70 -14.91 -7.70
CA ASP A 97 13.11 -14.39 -8.92
C ASP A 97 14.22 -14.02 -9.91
N ARG A 98 14.22 -14.70 -11.06
CA ARG A 98 15.21 -14.49 -12.13
C ARG A 98 15.20 -13.07 -12.70
N LYS A 99 14.08 -12.35 -12.60
CA LYS A 99 13.93 -10.97 -13.12
C LYS A 99 14.43 -9.94 -12.13
N THR A 100 14.04 -10.07 -10.86
CA THR A 100 14.34 -9.07 -9.82
C THR A 100 15.59 -9.39 -9.00
N LYS A 101 16.14 -10.60 -9.14
CA LYS A 101 17.24 -11.14 -8.32
C LYS A 101 16.98 -11.11 -6.81
N LYS A 102 15.72 -10.95 -6.40
CA LYS A 102 15.32 -10.99 -5.00
C LYS A 102 15.12 -12.43 -4.56
N THR A 103 15.49 -12.69 -3.32
CA THR A 103 15.37 -14.00 -2.69
C THR A 103 14.31 -13.93 -1.60
N THR A 104 13.36 -14.84 -1.67
CA THR A 104 12.30 -15.04 -0.68
C THR A 104 12.58 -16.30 0.12
N ILE A 105 12.23 -16.27 1.41
CA ILE A 105 12.65 -17.26 2.40
C ILE A 105 11.42 -17.71 3.21
N GLY A 106 11.40 -19.01 3.54
CA GLY A 106 10.47 -19.58 4.50
C GLY A 106 9.11 -19.94 3.93
N ILE A 107 8.21 -20.38 4.81
CA ILE A 107 6.87 -20.87 4.42
C ILE A 107 6.07 -19.80 3.67
N MET A 108 6.13 -18.55 4.13
CA MET A 108 5.36 -17.44 3.55
C MET A 108 6.13 -16.66 2.46
N GLN A 109 7.30 -17.16 2.03
CA GLN A 109 8.14 -16.57 0.98
C GLN A 109 8.32 -15.04 1.12
N LEU A 110 8.83 -14.60 2.26
CA LEU A 110 9.11 -13.18 2.52
C LEU A 110 10.56 -12.84 2.16
N THR A 111 10.80 -11.61 1.73
CA THR A 111 12.17 -11.10 1.62
C THR A 111 12.65 -10.60 2.99
N VAL A 112 13.97 -10.60 3.19
CA VAL A 112 14.59 -10.08 4.42
C VAL A 112 14.20 -8.61 4.65
N GLU A 113 14.20 -7.80 3.58
CA GLU A 113 13.85 -6.39 3.67
C GLU A 113 12.38 -6.19 4.09
N THR A 114 11.49 -7.07 3.63
CA THR A 114 10.06 -7.00 4.00
C THR A 114 9.86 -7.36 5.48
N ALA A 115 10.58 -8.39 5.96
CA ALA A 115 10.55 -8.81 7.35
C ALA A 115 11.10 -7.73 8.30
N GLU A 116 12.25 -7.16 7.97
CA GLU A 116 12.86 -6.06 8.72
C GLU A 116 11.94 -4.84 8.75
N TRP A 117 11.33 -4.50 7.61
CA TRP A 117 10.37 -3.41 7.53
C TRP A 117 9.14 -3.64 8.43
N LEU A 118 8.53 -4.83 8.41
CA LEU A 118 7.40 -5.16 9.29
C LEU A 118 7.77 -5.06 10.78
N PHE A 119 8.96 -5.52 11.14
CA PHE A 119 9.45 -5.52 12.51
C PHE A 119 9.81 -4.11 13.02
N ASN A 120 10.63 -3.37 12.24
CA ASN A 120 11.16 -2.07 12.64
C ASN A 120 10.09 -0.97 12.53
N GLU A 121 9.41 -0.89 11.37
CA GLU A 121 8.54 0.24 11.03
C GLU A 121 7.09 0.02 11.45
N LEU A 122 6.58 -1.21 11.34
CA LEU A 122 5.19 -1.50 11.69
C LEU A 122 5.00 -2.09 13.09
N GLY A 123 6.09 -2.24 13.84
CA GLY A 123 6.06 -2.65 15.25
C GLY A 123 5.64 -4.11 15.47
N TYR A 124 5.70 -4.96 14.44
CA TYR A 124 5.42 -6.39 14.59
C TYR A 124 6.59 -7.11 15.28
N ARG A 125 6.66 -7.01 16.61
CA ARG A 125 7.80 -7.45 17.43
C ARG A 125 7.58 -8.72 18.27
N SER A 126 6.46 -9.41 18.09
CA SER A 126 6.11 -10.61 18.88
C SER A 126 7.12 -11.74 18.74
N TYR A 127 7.79 -11.81 17.60
CA TYR A 127 8.94 -12.67 17.36
C TYR A 127 10.15 -11.79 17.10
N GLU A 128 11.28 -12.11 17.71
CA GLU A 128 12.54 -11.39 17.47
C GLU A 128 13.04 -11.76 16.07
N VAL A 129 13.26 -10.77 15.19
CA VAL A 129 13.75 -10.99 13.81
C VAL A 129 15.01 -10.16 13.54
N LEU A 130 15.55 -9.50 14.56
CA LEU A 130 16.62 -8.51 14.43
C LEU A 130 17.91 -9.09 13.83
N GLY A 131 18.22 -8.67 12.61
CA GLY A 131 19.50 -8.88 11.94
C GLY A 131 19.84 -10.34 11.60
N ASN A 132 18.91 -11.27 11.77
CA ASN A 132 19.12 -12.69 11.46
C ASN A 132 18.07 -13.22 10.47
N PRO A 133 18.40 -13.30 9.17
CA PRO A 133 17.47 -13.79 8.16
C PRO A 133 17.12 -15.27 8.31
N GLU A 134 17.91 -16.05 9.07
CA GLU A 134 17.62 -17.47 9.32
C GLU A 134 16.35 -17.67 10.15
N LEU A 135 15.88 -16.63 10.85
CA LEU A 135 14.65 -16.69 11.61
C LEU A 135 13.40 -16.81 10.72
N LEU A 136 13.49 -16.40 9.44
CA LEU A 136 12.41 -16.60 8.47
C LEU A 136 12.18 -18.06 8.09
N TYR A 137 13.16 -18.94 8.35
CA TYR A 137 12.96 -20.38 8.21
C TYR A 137 12.09 -20.96 9.32
N ARG A 138 11.92 -20.26 10.45
CA ARG A 138 11.07 -20.74 11.55
C ARG A 138 9.60 -20.59 11.18
N PRO A 139 8.78 -21.64 11.27
CA PRO A 139 7.38 -21.60 10.83
C PRO A 139 6.56 -20.47 11.47
N PHE A 140 6.62 -20.33 12.80
CA PHE A 140 5.86 -19.31 13.53
C PHE A 140 6.27 -17.88 13.14
N VAL A 141 7.57 -17.62 13.00
CA VAL A 141 8.09 -16.31 12.59
C VAL A 141 7.66 -15.98 11.16
N SER A 142 7.81 -16.93 10.24
CA SER A 142 7.43 -16.79 8.83
C SER A 142 5.94 -16.49 8.69
N VAL A 143 5.09 -17.27 9.38
CA VAL A 143 3.63 -17.12 9.36
C VAL A 143 3.18 -15.83 10.03
N TYR A 144 3.78 -15.46 11.17
CA TYR A 144 3.50 -14.21 11.85
C TYR A 144 3.75 -12.98 10.96
N LEU A 145 4.93 -12.90 10.35
CA LEU A 145 5.27 -11.81 9.45
C LEU A 145 4.46 -11.87 8.15
N GLY A 146 4.15 -13.06 7.64
CA GLY A 146 3.31 -13.24 6.47
C GLY A 146 1.89 -12.74 6.71
N ALA A 147 1.30 -13.10 7.84
CA ALA A 147 0.00 -12.62 8.30
C ALA A 147 0.02 -11.09 8.53
N ALA A 148 1.08 -10.56 9.14
CA ALA A 148 1.28 -9.12 9.29
C ALA A 148 1.31 -8.39 7.94
N HIS A 149 2.01 -8.96 6.96
CA HIS A 149 2.09 -8.43 5.61
C HIS A 149 0.72 -8.46 4.92
N ILE A 150 -0.01 -9.57 5.01
CA ILE A 150 -1.38 -9.70 4.48
C ILE A 150 -2.30 -8.67 5.12
N LYS A 151 -2.33 -8.56 6.45
CA LYS A 151 -3.13 -7.54 7.16
C LYS A 151 -2.75 -6.14 6.74
N TRP A 152 -1.47 -5.87 6.54
CA TRP A 152 -1.02 -4.58 6.05
C TRP A 152 -1.51 -4.35 4.61
N LEU A 153 -1.42 -5.33 3.71
CA LEU A 153 -1.95 -5.24 2.34
C LEU A 153 -3.46 -4.98 2.35
N SER A 154 -4.21 -5.64 3.23
CA SER A 154 -5.65 -5.43 3.39
C SER A 154 -6.01 -4.04 3.95
N ASN A 155 -5.17 -3.49 4.83
CA ASN A 155 -5.38 -2.16 5.45
C ASN A 155 -4.68 -1.02 4.71
N PHE A 156 -3.89 -1.31 3.68
CA PHE A 156 -3.24 -0.31 2.84
C PHE A 156 -4.27 0.63 2.20
N GLU A 157 -5.50 0.14 1.98
CA GLU A 157 -6.63 0.96 1.53
C GLU A 157 -7.23 1.88 2.64
N GLN A 158 -7.02 1.61 3.94
CA GLN A 158 -7.71 2.30 5.05
C GLN A 158 -6.83 3.19 5.95
N LYS A 159 -5.52 2.96 6.07
CA LYS A 159 -4.68 3.55 7.16
C LYS A 159 -4.22 5.01 6.97
N LYS A 160 -4.72 5.79 6.03
CA LYS A 160 -4.25 7.18 5.83
C LYS A 160 -5.01 8.24 6.66
N PHE A 161 -5.82 7.87 7.66
CA PHE A 161 -6.81 8.81 8.23
C PHE A 161 -6.65 9.23 9.70
N PHE A 162 -5.62 8.82 10.45
CA PHE A 162 -5.63 9.13 11.90
C PHE A 162 -4.35 9.67 12.54
N ASP A 163 -3.22 9.81 11.85
CA ASP A 163 -2.08 10.55 12.42
C ASP A 163 -1.54 11.55 11.40
N ASP A 164 -1.31 12.77 11.89
CA ASP A 164 -0.63 13.91 11.25
C ASP A 164 -1.46 14.87 10.37
N GLY A 165 -2.39 15.58 11.01
CA GLY A 165 -2.68 16.97 10.63
C GLY A 165 -1.79 17.92 11.45
N PRO A 166 -1.10 18.90 10.85
CA PRO A 166 -0.32 19.87 11.62
C PRO A 166 -1.26 20.81 12.38
N LEU A 167 -1.25 20.71 13.71
CA LEU A 167 -1.78 21.72 14.62
C LEU A 167 -0.97 23.00 14.45
N LEU A 168 -1.65 24.07 14.04
CA LEU A 168 -1.12 25.42 14.05
C LEU A 168 -0.75 25.81 15.49
N ASN A 169 0.53 26.13 15.66
CA ASN A 169 1.10 26.63 16.90
C ASN A 169 0.90 28.14 16.93
N ASP A 170 -0.12 28.62 17.64
CA ASP A 170 -0.28 30.05 17.93
C ASP A 170 0.49 30.40 19.21
N THR A 171 1.66 31.02 19.04
CA THR A 171 2.27 31.86 20.08
C THR A 171 2.35 33.28 19.58
N SER A 172 1.53 34.17 20.15
CA SER A 172 1.99 35.53 20.47
C SER A 172 1.21 36.11 21.65
N ALA A 173 1.93 36.95 22.39
CA ALA A 173 1.71 37.36 23.75
C ALA A 173 0.43 38.18 24.02
N SER A 174 -0.01 38.05 25.26
CA SER A 174 -0.81 38.97 26.08
C SER A 174 -0.83 40.45 25.66
N ALA A 175 -2.04 40.98 25.49
CA ALA A 175 -2.40 42.31 25.97
C ALA A 175 -3.89 42.32 26.38
N SER A 176 -4.12 42.56 27.67
CA SER A 176 -5.43 42.71 28.32
C SER A 176 -5.99 44.12 28.16
N ALA A 177 -7.30 44.27 27.86
CA ALA A 177 -8.16 45.35 28.39
C ALA A 177 -9.65 45.20 28.00
N SER A 178 -10.46 44.83 29.00
CA SER A 178 -11.77 45.40 29.41
C SER A 178 -12.99 45.56 28.45
N ALA A 179 -13.97 44.69 28.69
CA ALA A 179 -15.43 44.86 28.91
C ALA A 179 -16.22 46.06 28.33
N SER A 180 -17.37 45.78 27.67
CA SER A 180 -18.73 46.14 28.16
C SER A 180 -19.91 45.76 27.22
N SER A 181 -20.91 45.08 27.80
CA SER A 181 -22.38 45.10 27.61
C SER A 181 -23.13 44.87 26.26
N LEU A 182 -23.95 43.80 26.29
CA LEU A 182 -25.24 43.43 25.62
C LEU A 182 -26.36 44.51 25.66
N PRO A 183 -27.58 44.39 25.03
CA PRO A 183 -28.42 43.18 24.87
C PRO A 183 -29.25 42.99 23.56
N SER A 184 -29.46 41.73 23.12
CA SER A 184 -30.68 40.88 23.18
C SER A 184 -31.85 41.17 22.21
N ALA A 185 -32.21 40.16 21.42
CA ALA A 185 -33.61 39.80 21.11
C ALA A 185 -33.71 38.28 20.79
N SER A 186 -34.58 37.60 21.52
CA SER A 186 -34.80 36.14 21.59
C SER A 186 -36.02 35.73 20.74
N THR A 187 -36.08 34.56 20.09
CA THR A 187 -36.77 33.30 20.50
C THR A 187 -37.10 32.46 19.22
N PRO A 188 -37.61 31.21 19.30
CA PRO A 188 -37.04 30.02 19.91
C PRO A 188 -36.96 28.81 18.93
N ILE A 189 -36.11 27.85 19.27
CA ILE A 189 -35.93 26.54 18.63
C ILE A 189 -36.99 25.54 19.15
N SER A 190 -37.53 24.71 18.26
CA SER A 190 -38.07 23.38 18.61
C SER A 190 -37.49 22.34 17.67
N ALA A 191 -36.92 21.31 18.28
CA ALA A 191 -36.24 20.20 17.65
C ALA A 191 -37.22 19.10 17.23
N THR A 192 -37.04 18.53 16.04
CA THR A 192 -37.20 17.08 15.81
C THR A 192 -36.40 16.68 14.55
N SER A 193 -35.65 15.59 14.65
CA SER A 193 -34.77 15.00 13.63
C SER A 193 -35.52 14.61 12.33
N PRO A 194 -34.80 14.37 11.21
CA PRO A 194 -34.34 13.01 10.96
C PRO A 194 -32.92 12.89 10.35
N THR A 195 -32.34 11.75 10.69
CA THR A 195 -31.26 10.97 10.08
C THR A 195 -31.17 11.07 8.55
N ALA A 196 -29.98 11.41 8.02
CA ALA A 196 -29.35 10.83 6.83
C ALA A 196 -28.06 11.61 6.48
N ALA A 197 -26.89 11.07 6.86
CA ALA A 197 -25.63 11.52 6.25
C ALA A 197 -25.47 10.80 4.92
N GLN A 198 -25.86 11.46 3.83
CA GLN A 198 -25.52 11.05 2.47
C GLN A 198 -24.19 11.69 2.10
N THR A 199 -23.15 10.88 1.94
CA THR A 199 -21.89 11.29 1.31
C THR A 199 -22.11 11.24 -0.20
N THR A 200 -22.34 12.39 -0.84
CA THR A 200 -22.48 12.51 -2.29
C THR A 200 -21.09 12.43 -2.94
N GLY A 201 -20.63 11.22 -3.27
CA GLY A 201 -19.48 11.05 -4.15
C GLY A 201 -19.88 11.33 -5.60
N VAL A 202 -19.25 12.31 -6.25
CA VAL A 202 -19.41 12.56 -7.68
C VAL A 202 -18.82 11.35 -8.43
N VAL A 203 -19.67 10.59 -9.12
CA VAL A 203 -19.26 9.44 -9.92
C VAL A 203 -19.06 9.89 -11.36
N PHE A 204 -17.81 10.08 -11.78
CA PHE A 204 -17.46 10.32 -13.17
C PHE A 204 -17.55 9.01 -13.96
N ALA A 205 -18.67 8.80 -14.65
CA ALA A 205 -18.90 7.59 -15.43
C ALA A 205 -18.26 7.65 -16.83
N TYR A 206 -18.00 8.85 -17.36
CA TYR A 206 -17.54 9.09 -18.72
C TYR A 206 -16.43 10.14 -18.78
N TRP A 207 -15.46 9.91 -19.66
CA TRP A 207 -14.37 10.85 -19.94
C TRP A 207 -14.89 12.22 -20.36
N ASP A 208 -15.86 12.27 -21.26
CA ASP A 208 -16.47 13.50 -21.79
C ASP A 208 -17.12 14.39 -20.71
N THR A 209 -17.43 13.82 -19.53
CA THR A 209 -17.98 14.57 -18.38
C THR A 209 -16.92 15.05 -17.38
N SER A 210 -15.68 14.62 -17.54
CA SER A 210 -14.59 14.78 -16.58
C SER A 210 -13.36 15.50 -17.13
N ALA A 211 -13.27 15.64 -18.45
CA ALA A 211 -12.19 16.29 -19.18
C ALA A 211 -12.73 17.48 -20.00
N ALA A 212 -11.88 18.46 -20.27
CA ALA A 212 -12.26 19.56 -21.15
C ALA A 212 -12.42 19.05 -22.60
N PRO A 213 -13.26 19.68 -23.44
CA PRO A 213 -13.42 19.30 -24.84
C PRO A 213 -12.09 19.27 -25.60
N GLU A 214 -11.19 20.20 -25.31
CA GLU A 214 -9.87 20.31 -25.91
C GLU A 214 -8.97 19.11 -25.54
N ASP A 215 -8.97 18.73 -24.26
CA ASP A 215 -8.23 17.57 -23.76
C ASP A 215 -8.75 16.26 -24.41
N MET A 216 -10.07 16.15 -24.57
CA MET A 216 -10.70 15.00 -25.22
C MET A 216 -10.33 14.90 -26.70
N GLU A 217 -10.27 16.04 -27.40
CA GLU A 217 -9.82 16.08 -28.79
C GLU A 217 -8.37 15.61 -28.91
N GLU A 218 -7.50 16.02 -27.99
CA GLU A 218 -6.11 15.55 -27.95
C GLU A 218 -6.02 14.04 -27.69
N MET A 219 -6.82 13.49 -26.77
CA MET A 219 -6.88 12.04 -26.52
C MET A 219 -7.31 11.24 -27.76
N TRP A 220 -8.31 11.72 -28.49
CA TRP A 220 -8.76 11.09 -29.74
C TRP A 220 -7.71 11.16 -30.86
N ASN A 221 -6.86 12.18 -30.84
CA ASN A 221 -5.75 12.32 -31.77
C ASN A 221 -4.51 11.49 -31.37
N HIS A 222 -4.43 10.98 -30.13
CA HIS A 222 -3.30 10.17 -29.69
C HIS A 222 -3.36 8.74 -30.27
N PRO A 223 -2.38 8.28 -31.07
CA PRO A 223 -2.49 7.05 -31.85
C PRO A 223 -2.74 5.77 -31.04
N GLU A 224 -2.15 5.67 -29.85
CA GLU A 224 -2.30 4.49 -28.98
C GLU A 224 -3.66 4.47 -28.27
N VAL A 225 -4.15 5.64 -27.86
CA VAL A 225 -5.45 5.80 -27.18
C VAL A 225 -6.57 5.56 -28.19
N LEU A 226 -6.48 6.18 -29.38
CA LEU A 226 -7.40 5.94 -30.48
C LEU A 226 -7.48 4.46 -30.83
N LYS A 227 -6.35 3.75 -30.91
CA LYS A 227 -6.30 2.32 -31.19
C LYS A 227 -7.00 1.50 -30.10
N GLU A 228 -6.76 1.83 -28.83
CA GLU A 228 -7.39 1.15 -27.69
C GLU A 228 -8.89 1.40 -27.65
N TRP A 229 -9.32 2.66 -27.74
CA TRP A 229 -10.73 3.04 -27.72
C TRP A 229 -11.50 2.46 -28.91
N THR A 230 -10.88 2.45 -30.10
CA THR A 230 -11.46 1.79 -31.29
C THR A 230 -11.61 0.28 -31.07
N LYS A 231 -10.60 -0.38 -30.49
CA LYS A 231 -10.65 -1.82 -30.17
C LYS A 231 -11.75 -2.14 -29.14
N SER A 232 -11.96 -1.25 -28.19
CA SER A 232 -12.98 -1.37 -27.14
C SER A 232 -14.39 -0.92 -27.58
N GLY A 233 -14.53 -0.42 -28.83
CA GLY A 233 -15.80 -0.01 -29.40
C GLY A 233 -16.36 1.32 -28.85
N GLU A 234 -15.51 2.15 -28.24
CA GLU A 234 -15.89 3.45 -27.69
C GLU A 234 -16.13 4.47 -28.82
N ARG A 235 -16.99 5.46 -28.56
CA ARG A 235 -17.38 6.50 -29.54
C ARG A 235 -17.23 7.89 -28.92
N GLN A 236 -16.85 8.88 -29.74
CA GLN A 236 -16.81 10.29 -29.34
C GLN A 236 -18.12 10.71 -28.66
N GLY A 237 -18.04 11.37 -27.51
CA GLY A 237 -19.19 11.85 -26.74
C GLY A 237 -19.74 10.86 -25.69
N LYS A 238 -19.27 9.61 -25.64
CA LYS A 238 -19.66 8.60 -24.63
C LYS A 238 -18.51 7.65 -24.25
N VAL A 239 -17.29 8.16 -24.14
CA VAL A 239 -16.13 7.32 -23.82
C VAL A 239 -16.18 6.95 -22.34
N ARG A 240 -16.23 5.65 -22.05
CA ARG A 240 -16.25 5.13 -20.68
C ARG A 240 -14.83 4.96 -20.14
N PHE A 241 -14.70 5.13 -18.83
CA PHE A 241 -13.49 4.72 -18.14
C PHE A 241 -13.34 3.20 -18.10
N SER A 242 -12.09 2.73 -18.01
CA SER A 242 -11.81 1.34 -17.66
C SER A 242 -12.26 1.06 -16.23
N HIS A 243 -12.76 -0.15 -15.97
CA HIS A 243 -13.28 -0.54 -14.66
C HIS A 243 -12.60 -1.81 -14.17
N ASP A 244 -12.21 -1.86 -12.89
CA ASP A 244 -11.68 -3.07 -12.27
C ASP A 244 -12.80 -4.12 -12.05
N ASP A 245 -12.43 -5.30 -11.55
CA ASP A 245 -13.39 -6.38 -11.26
C ASP A 245 -14.47 -5.97 -10.25
N LYS A 246 -14.22 -4.90 -9.47
CA LYS A 246 -15.13 -4.31 -8.48
C LYS A 246 -15.88 -3.09 -9.02
N LYS A 247 -15.82 -2.82 -10.33
CA LYS A 247 -16.42 -1.66 -11.00
C LYS A 247 -15.92 -0.30 -10.49
N LYS A 248 -14.69 -0.22 -9.99
CA LYS A 248 -14.02 1.05 -9.73
C LYS A 248 -13.37 1.56 -11.01
N PRO A 249 -13.58 2.83 -11.40
CA PRO A 249 -13.00 3.36 -12.62
C PRO A 249 -11.50 3.66 -12.42
N TYR A 250 -10.69 3.31 -13.40
CA TYR A 250 -9.23 3.47 -13.40
C TYR A 250 -8.68 3.84 -14.78
N LEU A 251 -7.46 4.37 -14.84
CA LEU A 251 -6.75 4.67 -16.08
C LEU A 251 -5.92 3.48 -16.58
N SER A 252 -6.10 3.10 -17.85
CA SER A 252 -5.37 2.01 -18.50
C SER A 252 -3.87 2.33 -18.60
N ARG A 253 -3.03 1.28 -18.77
CA ARG A 253 -1.57 1.46 -18.91
C ARG A 253 -1.17 2.10 -20.24
N VAL A 254 -2.01 1.99 -21.26
CA VAL A 254 -1.76 2.59 -22.58
C VAL A 254 -2.11 4.09 -22.57
N GLU A 255 -3.00 4.49 -21.66
CA GLU A 255 -3.37 5.89 -21.41
C GLU A 255 -2.33 6.63 -20.53
N LEU A 256 -1.30 5.93 -20.02
CA LEU A 256 -0.36 6.43 -18.99
C LEU A 256 1.06 5.84 -19.16
N LYS A 257 1.99 6.59 -19.77
CA LYS A 257 3.32 6.08 -20.21
C LYS A 257 4.59 6.65 -19.53
N THR A 258 4.50 7.30 -18.36
CA THR A 258 5.58 8.11 -17.76
C THR A 258 5.87 7.83 -16.27
N ILE A 259 6.86 8.53 -15.68
CA ILE A 259 7.14 8.55 -14.22
C ILE A 259 5.88 8.85 -13.41
N LEU A 260 5.01 9.72 -13.93
CA LEU A 260 3.72 10.05 -13.29
C LEU A 260 2.79 8.84 -13.22
N CYS A 261 2.96 7.85 -14.10
CA CYS A 261 2.15 6.63 -14.16
C CYS A 261 2.60 5.61 -13.13
N ALA A 262 3.91 5.45 -12.97
CA ALA A 262 4.47 4.70 -11.86
C ALA A 262 4.09 5.35 -10.51
N LEU A 263 4.12 6.68 -10.42
CA LEU A 263 3.63 7.40 -9.25
C LEU A 263 2.14 7.18 -9.02
N ALA A 264 1.29 7.35 -10.04
CA ALA A 264 -0.15 7.09 -9.96
C ALA A 264 -0.44 5.66 -9.48
N GLU A 265 0.31 4.67 -9.94
CA GLU A 265 0.20 3.28 -9.47
C GLU A 265 0.53 3.17 -7.96
N VAL A 266 1.60 3.81 -7.51
CA VAL A 266 2.00 3.79 -6.09
C VAL A 266 1.04 4.56 -5.19
N VAL A 267 0.53 5.72 -5.63
CA VAL A 267 -0.23 6.64 -4.77
C VAL A 267 -1.73 6.37 -4.76
N SER A 268 -2.29 5.87 -5.86
CA SER A 268 -3.74 5.71 -6.06
C SER A 268 -4.14 4.42 -6.80
N MET A 269 -3.20 3.54 -7.13
CA MET A 269 -3.46 2.38 -7.99
C MET A 269 -4.08 2.77 -9.35
N ARG A 270 -3.87 4.03 -9.80
CA ARG A 270 -4.50 4.63 -10.99
C ARG A 270 -6.02 4.77 -10.92
N PHE A 271 -6.62 4.70 -9.74
CA PHE A 271 -8.05 4.95 -9.55
C PHE A 271 -8.36 6.44 -9.72
N ILE A 272 -9.43 6.72 -10.47
CA ILE A 272 -9.80 8.09 -10.86
C ILE A 272 -10.11 8.96 -9.65
N ASN A 273 -10.87 8.42 -8.72
CA ASN A 273 -11.23 9.11 -7.49
C ASN A 273 -10.13 9.00 -6.41
N GLY A 274 -9.05 8.27 -6.70
CA GLY A 274 -7.96 8.01 -5.76
C GLY A 274 -8.23 6.88 -4.77
N VAL A 275 -7.40 6.77 -3.74
CA VAL A 275 -7.44 5.71 -2.72
C VAL A 275 -7.34 6.31 -1.31
N GLY A 276 -8.35 6.06 -0.49
CA GLY A 276 -8.46 6.60 0.86
C GLY A 276 -8.61 8.13 0.83
N PRO A 277 -7.83 8.92 1.60
CA PRO A 277 -7.85 10.39 1.59
C PRO A 277 -7.16 11.01 0.39
N ARG A 278 -6.38 10.22 -0.37
CA ARG A 278 -5.68 10.73 -1.55
C ARG A 278 -6.69 10.85 -2.66
N THR A 279 -7.11 12.09 -2.92
CA THR A 279 -8.09 12.41 -3.94
C THR A 279 -7.45 12.40 -5.32
N GLY A 280 -8.14 11.83 -6.29
CA GLY A 280 -7.66 11.82 -7.67
C GLY A 280 -6.55 10.81 -7.95
N ILE A 281 -6.21 10.68 -9.23
CA ILE A 281 -5.15 9.79 -9.73
C ILE A 281 -3.78 10.10 -9.12
N MET A 282 -3.47 11.37 -8.89
CA MET A 282 -2.17 11.77 -8.36
C MET A 282 -2.13 11.87 -6.84
N GLY A 283 -3.28 11.75 -6.18
CA GLY A 283 -3.35 11.63 -4.73
C GLY A 283 -2.81 12.83 -3.95
N ILE A 284 -2.80 14.01 -4.56
CA ILE A 284 -2.45 15.28 -3.91
C ILE A 284 -3.68 15.80 -3.16
N ASP A 285 -3.48 16.45 -2.02
CA ASP A 285 -4.56 17.12 -1.27
C ASP A 285 -4.89 18.51 -1.85
N TYR A 286 -6.11 18.98 -1.59
CA TYR A 286 -6.55 20.28 -2.07
C TYR A 286 -5.65 21.43 -1.63
N SER A 287 -5.08 21.39 -0.42
CA SER A 287 -4.25 22.49 0.08
C SER A 287 -2.95 22.60 -0.71
N THR A 288 -2.32 21.47 -1.02
CA THR A 288 -1.13 21.43 -1.86
C THR A 288 -1.43 21.91 -3.28
N ALA A 289 -2.51 21.41 -3.89
CA ALA A 289 -2.89 21.82 -5.24
C ALA A 289 -3.30 23.31 -5.31
N PHE A 290 -4.05 23.80 -4.32
CA PHE A 290 -4.42 25.20 -4.21
C PHE A 290 -3.20 26.10 -3.98
N TRP A 291 -2.23 25.68 -3.18
CA TRP A 291 -0.97 26.41 -3.01
C TRP A 291 -0.17 26.50 -4.32
N LEU A 292 -0.04 25.40 -5.07
CA LEU A 292 0.56 25.43 -6.42
C LEU A 292 -0.21 26.38 -7.36
N TYR A 293 -1.54 26.34 -7.29
CA TYR A 293 -2.43 27.19 -8.06
C TYR A 293 -2.44 28.64 -7.61
N MET A 294 -2.17 29.00 -6.36
CA MET A 294 -2.23 30.40 -5.93
C MET A 294 -0.85 31.05 -5.90
N GLU A 295 0.11 30.38 -5.28
CA GLU A 295 1.42 30.94 -4.96
C GLU A 295 2.46 30.68 -6.05
N LEU A 296 2.42 29.53 -6.73
CA LEU A 296 3.47 29.12 -7.69
C LEU A 296 3.14 29.32 -9.17
N GLY A 297 2.03 29.95 -9.52
CA GLY A 297 1.75 30.30 -10.92
C GLY A 297 1.15 29.17 -11.79
N TYR A 298 0.86 27.97 -11.25
CA TYR A 298 0.32 26.86 -12.03
C TYR A 298 -1.17 27.05 -12.35
N ARG A 299 -1.48 27.74 -13.47
CA ARG A 299 -2.84 28.19 -13.84
C ARG A 299 -3.47 27.46 -15.04
N ALA A 300 -2.85 26.42 -15.59
CA ALA A 300 -3.37 25.77 -16.80
C ALA A 300 -4.73 25.09 -16.55
N TYR A 301 -4.95 24.58 -15.33
CA TYR A 301 -6.25 24.10 -14.87
C TYR A 301 -6.70 24.89 -13.65
N ARG A 302 -7.97 25.27 -13.64
CA ARG A 302 -8.61 25.93 -12.51
C ARG A 302 -8.93 24.89 -11.42
N ILE A 303 -8.72 25.27 -10.17
CA ILE A 303 -9.07 24.47 -8.99
C ILE A 303 -9.85 25.34 -8.01
N ASP A 304 -11.14 25.02 -7.83
CA ASP A 304 -12.05 25.78 -6.96
C ASP A 304 -12.41 24.97 -5.70
N SER A 305 -12.30 23.64 -5.77
CA SER A 305 -12.67 22.72 -4.70
C SER A 305 -11.83 21.43 -4.70
N ALA A 306 -11.90 20.65 -3.62
CA ALA A 306 -11.25 19.35 -3.55
C ALA A 306 -11.78 18.36 -4.60
N ASP A 307 -13.07 18.46 -4.96
CA ASP A 307 -13.70 17.58 -5.94
C ASP A 307 -13.12 17.74 -7.35
N ASP A 308 -12.52 18.90 -7.65
CA ASP A 308 -11.84 19.12 -8.93
C ASP A 308 -10.66 18.19 -9.13
N LEU A 309 -10.02 17.71 -8.05
CA LEU A 309 -8.90 16.77 -8.12
C LEU A 309 -9.34 15.35 -8.54
N ALA A 310 -10.64 15.04 -8.53
CA ALA A 310 -11.14 13.80 -9.10
C ALA A 310 -11.23 13.84 -10.64
N LYS A 311 -11.08 15.02 -11.26
CA LYS A 311 -10.94 15.15 -12.71
C LYS A 311 -9.54 14.70 -13.14
N PRO A 312 -9.40 13.74 -14.08
CA PRO A 312 -8.10 13.16 -14.42
C PRO A 312 -7.02 14.17 -14.83
N PHE A 313 -7.36 15.12 -15.70
CA PHE A 313 -6.42 16.14 -16.19
C PHE A 313 -6.00 17.11 -15.09
N VAL A 314 -6.93 17.55 -14.25
CA VAL A 314 -6.64 18.43 -13.11
C VAL A 314 -5.73 17.71 -12.11
N SER A 315 -6.06 16.46 -11.76
CA SER A 315 -5.25 15.62 -10.88
C SER A 315 -3.83 15.45 -11.42
N MET A 316 -3.71 15.09 -12.70
CA MET A 316 -2.44 14.85 -13.37
C MET A 316 -1.59 16.12 -13.44
N TYR A 317 -2.20 17.25 -13.79
CA TYR A 317 -1.54 18.55 -13.89
C TYR A 317 -0.92 18.97 -12.55
N PHE A 318 -1.72 19.01 -11.47
CA PHE A 318 -1.19 19.37 -10.16
C PHE A 318 -0.21 18.32 -9.63
N GLY A 319 -0.42 17.05 -9.99
CA GLY A 319 0.55 15.99 -9.77
C GLY A 319 1.92 16.26 -10.35
N ALA A 320 1.96 16.63 -11.64
CA ALA A 320 3.19 16.97 -12.35
C ALA A 320 3.82 18.26 -11.81
N ALA A 321 3.01 19.29 -11.53
CA ALA A 321 3.46 20.55 -10.96
C ALA A 321 4.13 20.35 -9.60
N TYR A 322 3.55 19.53 -8.72
CA TYR A 322 4.14 19.23 -7.42
C TYR A 322 5.47 18.48 -7.56
N LEU A 323 5.54 17.53 -8.48
CA LEU A 323 6.77 16.80 -8.76
C LEU A 323 7.89 17.72 -9.28
N GLY A 324 7.55 18.66 -10.18
CA GLY A 324 8.48 19.70 -10.65
C GLY A 324 8.92 20.64 -9.54
N TRP A 325 8.03 21.05 -8.65
CA TRP A 325 8.45 21.85 -7.49
C TRP A 325 9.39 21.07 -6.54
N LEU A 326 9.11 19.77 -6.32
CA LEU A 326 9.95 18.92 -5.49
C LEU A 326 11.35 18.69 -6.07
N SER A 327 11.53 18.76 -7.39
CA SER A 327 12.87 18.61 -8.00
C SER A 327 13.82 19.74 -7.64
N GLU A 328 13.30 20.90 -7.22
CA GLU A 328 14.11 22.06 -6.80
C GLU A 328 13.89 22.43 -5.32
N TYR A 329 13.38 21.49 -4.51
CA TYR A 329 13.02 21.76 -3.12
C TYR A 329 14.18 22.34 -2.30
N GLU A 330 13.92 23.43 -1.56
CA GLU A 330 14.92 24.27 -0.85
C GLU A 330 15.96 24.94 -1.77
N GLY A 331 15.58 25.24 -3.01
CA GLY A 331 16.44 25.98 -3.95
C GLY A 331 17.64 25.18 -4.45
N ARG A 332 17.53 23.84 -4.43
CA ARG A 332 18.56 22.93 -4.96
C ARG A 332 17.93 21.76 -5.68
N GLU A 333 18.65 21.27 -6.68
CA GLU A 333 18.26 20.05 -7.39
C GLU A 333 18.21 18.85 -6.44
N ARG A 334 17.14 18.07 -6.53
CA ARG A 334 16.88 16.90 -5.70
C ARG A 334 17.05 15.60 -6.48
N THR A 335 17.43 14.55 -5.77
CA THR A 335 17.54 13.22 -6.37
C THR A 335 16.14 12.67 -6.69
N PRO A 336 15.99 11.84 -7.73
CA PRO A 336 14.71 11.17 -8.04
C PRO A 336 14.12 10.42 -6.84
N GLN A 337 14.98 9.79 -6.04
CA GLN A 337 14.58 9.11 -4.81
C GLN A 337 13.96 10.08 -3.80
N PHE A 338 14.62 11.22 -3.54
CA PHE A 338 14.06 12.24 -2.66
C PHE A 338 12.73 12.74 -3.19
N ILE A 339 12.64 13.06 -4.48
CA ILE A 339 11.43 13.61 -5.10
C ILE A 339 10.23 12.66 -4.88
N VAL A 340 10.40 11.38 -5.18
CA VAL A 340 9.33 10.37 -5.02
C VAL A 340 8.95 10.17 -3.56
N GLN A 341 9.93 10.10 -2.66
CA GLN A 341 9.66 9.94 -1.23
C GLN A 341 8.96 11.18 -0.65
N ALA A 342 9.43 12.38 -1.02
CA ALA A 342 8.83 13.65 -0.66
C ALA A 342 7.41 13.80 -1.20
N TYR A 343 7.16 13.32 -2.41
CA TYR A 343 5.83 13.33 -3.02
C TYR A 343 4.83 12.51 -2.19
N ILE A 344 5.28 11.37 -1.67
CA ILE A 344 4.41 10.43 -0.98
C ILE A 344 4.27 10.78 0.51
N ALA A 345 5.34 11.19 1.18
CA ALA A 345 5.38 11.39 2.64
C ALA A 345 5.37 12.88 3.05
N GLY A 346 5.59 13.79 2.10
CA GLY A 346 5.87 15.20 2.35
C GLY A 346 7.37 15.47 2.43
N PRO A 347 7.87 16.60 1.89
CA PRO A 347 9.30 16.88 1.77
C PRO A 347 10.03 17.07 3.11
N LYS A 348 9.29 17.40 4.18
CA LYS A 348 9.82 17.52 5.55
C LYS A 348 9.94 16.17 6.27
N ASN A 349 9.28 15.13 5.75
CA ASN A 349 9.20 13.81 6.36
C ASN A 349 10.06 12.77 5.62
N VAL A 350 10.98 13.22 4.78
CA VAL A 350 11.89 12.33 4.04
C VAL A 350 13.01 11.86 4.96
N ASN A 351 12.76 10.76 5.66
CA ASN A 351 13.79 10.01 6.39
C ASN A 351 14.28 8.85 5.53
N LEU A 352 15.59 8.79 5.25
CA LEU A 352 16.22 7.78 4.36
C LEU A 352 15.98 6.33 4.82
N GLN A 353 15.81 6.09 6.11
CA GLN A 353 15.54 4.76 6.67
C GLN A 353 14.06 4.38 6.49
N GLU A 354 13.14 5.25 6.89
CA GLU A 354 11.69 4.98 6.92
C GLU A 354 11.04 5.01 5.52
N THR A 355 11.57 5.81 4.60
CA THR A 355 10.99 6.00 3.25
C THR A 355 11.58 5.09 2.17
N GLY A 356 12.57 4.26 2.50
CA GLY A 356 13.19 3.28 1.59
C GLY A 356 12.18 2.32 0.89
N PRO A 357 11.18 1.78 1.60
CA PRO A 357 10.15 0.92 1.00
C PRO A 357 9.28 1.63 -0.06
N LEU A 358 9.09 2.94 0.06
CA LEU A 358 8.30 3.72 -0.91
C LEU A 358 9.03 3.85 -2.25
N TRP A 359 10.35 4.06 -2.19
CA TRP A 359 11.21 4.08 -3.37
C TRP A 359 11.27 2.72 -4.06
N LEU A 360 11.32 1.63 -3.28
CA LEU A 360 11.30 0.27 -3.82
C LEU A 360 9.99 -0.05 -4.54
N LYS A 361 8.85 0.39 -4.00
CA LYS A 361 7.54 0.24 -4.66
C LYS A 361 7.47 1.04 -5.95
N PHE A 362 7.98 2.28 -5.93
CA PHE A 362 8.02 3.11 -7.13
C PHE A 362 8.91 2.50 -8.22
N THR A 363 10.11 2.04 -7.90
CA THR A 363 11.00 1.40 -8.88
C THR A 363 10.41 0.10 -9.44
N GLN A 364 9.72 -0.69 -8.61
CA GLN A 364 8.99 -1.88 -9.07
C GLN A 364 7.84 -1.52 -10.01
N ALA A 365 7.05 -0.49 -9.68
CA ALA A 365 6.00 0.02 -10.55
C ALA A 365 6.58 0.55 -11.87
N LEU A 366 7.69 1.30 -11.81
CA LEU A 366 8.38 1.85 -12.97
C LEU A 366 8.81 0.77 -13.96
N GLY A 367 9.30 -0.38 -13.48
CA GLY A 367 9.66 -1.52 -14.31
C GLY A 367 8.49 -2.10 -15.15
N ASN A 368 7.24 -1.79 -14.79
CA ASN A 368 6.06 -2.16 -15.58
C ASN A 368 5.77 -1.20 -16.75
N TYR A 369 6.43 -0.03 -16.79
CA TYR A 369 6.22 1.03 -17.78
C TYR A 369 7.44 1.24 -18.70
N GLU A 370 8.57 0.57 -18.45
CA GLU A 370 9.79 0.74 -19.26
C GLU A 370 9.73 0.03 -20.62
N ASP A 371 9.74 0.84 -21.69
CA ASP A 371 10.63 0.65 -22.83
C ASP A 371 11.90 1.48 -22.56
N ILE A 372 12.98 0.82 -22.11
CA ILE A 372 14.21 1.35 -21.47
C ILE A 372 14.98 2.45 -22.27
N LYS A 373 14.57 2.82 -23.49
CA LYS A 373 15.42 3.61 -24.41
C LYS A 373 15.26 5.14 -24.39
N LYS A 374 14.37 5.75 -23.59
CA LYS A 374 14.07 7.20 -23.70
C LYS A 374 14.19 8.04 -22.43
N TYR A 375 14.89 7.57 -21.39
CA TYR A 375 14.99 8.29 -20.12
C TYR A 375 15.96 9.49 -20.08
N ALA A 376 16.76 9.71 -21.13
CA ALA A 376 17.72 10.83 -21.14
C ALA A 376 17.09 12.21 -21.45
N SER A 377 15.81 12.30 -21.82
CA SER A 377 15.24 13.52 -22.43
C SER A 377 14.05 14.15 -21.68
N ILE A 378 13.63 13.62 -20.53
CA ILE A 378 12.42 14.09 -19.84
C ILE A 378 12.73 15.18 -18.79
N ILE A 379 13.93 15.19 -18.21
CA ILE A 379 14.36 16.28 -17.30
C ILE A 379 14.45 17.62 -18.04
N SER A 380 14.63 17.62 -19.36
CA SER A 380 14.63 18.84 -20.19
C SER A 380 13.24 19.34 -20.62
N LEU A 381 12.14 18.65 -20.26
CA LEU A 381 10.76 19.04 -20.62
C LEU A 381 10.02 19.73 -19.47
N LEU A 382 10.62 19.79 -18.27
CA LEU A 382 10.06 20.45 -17.09
C LEU A 382 10.72 21.81 -16.80
N ASN A 383 11.63 22.25 -17.68
CA ASN A 383 12.13 23.62 -17.83
C ASN A 383 11.67 24.16 -19.19
#